data_AF-A0A1I6R8P5-F1
#
_entry.id   AF-A0A1I6R8P5-F1
#
_cell.length_a   1.000
_cell.length_b   1.000
_cell.length_c   1.000
_cell.angle_alpha   90.00
_cell.angle_beta   90.00
_cell.angle_gamma   90.00
#
_symmetry.space_group_name_H-M   'P 1'
#
loop_
_entity.id
_entity.type
_entity.pdbx_description
1 polymer ?
#
loop_
_entity_poly.entity_id
_entity_poly.type
_entity_poly.pdbx_seq_one_letter_code
_entity_poly.pdbx_strand_id
1 'polypeptide(L)'
;MLLDEFLEGWQQDFLQSEDCLYDFLKSHVTQVEQARIMDINVSEETETTVEYVKANRIAAFKSFEESAGFHVIIEGIIAVKSIDPQNIDALPGRLLHHNYVKVSLGIDEFLIQQPVVSYYETDLWKASKLHVVVEKRPVLSGERVTLDGIGEMRGVHIFKENGNIFQLYV
;
A
#
# COMPACT_ATOMS: atom_id res chain seq x y z
N MET A 1 -29.41 2.34 11.21
CA MET A 1 -28.60 2.06 10.00
C MET A 1 -29.01 0.67 9.50
N LEU A 2 -28.77 0.34 8.23
CA LEU A 2 -29.26 -0.93 7.63
C LEU A 2 -28.80 -2.19 8.37
N LEU A 3 -27.60 -2.16 8.97
CA LEU A 3 -27.08 -3.26 9.79
C LEU A 3 -27.73 -3.34 11.18
N ASP A 4 -28.20 -2.22 11.74
CA ASP A 4 -28.91 -2.23 13.04
C ASP A 4 -30.33 -2.79 12.88
N GLU A 5 -30.92 -2.63 11.69
CA GLU A 5 -32.19 -3.26 11.32
C GLU A 5 -32.03 -4.77 11.08
N PHE A 6 -30.84 -5.19 10.64
CA PHE A 6 -30.51 -6.58 10.38
C PHE A 6 -30.17 -7.35 11.66
N LEU A 7 -29.32 -6.78 12.52
CA LEU A 7 -28.94 -7.35 13.81
C LEU A 7 -28.68 -6.21 14.80
N GLU A 8 -29.62 -5.99 15.70
CA GLU A 8 -29.49 -4.95 16.72
C GLU A 8 -28.29 -5.24 17.64
N GLY A 9 -27.42 -4.26 17.85
CA GLY A 9 -26.24 -4.44 18.71
C GLY A 9 -25.06 -5.19 18.07
N TRP A 10 -25.14 -5.52 16.78
CA TRP A 10 -24.12 -6.32 16.07
C TRP A 10 -22.68 -5.86 16.25
N GLN A 11 -22.45 -4.55 16.44
CA GLN A 11 -21.12 -3.97 16.62
C GLN A 11 -20.45 -4.48 17.89
N GLN A 12 -21.19 -4.58 18.99
CA GLN A 12 -20.64 -5.10 20.25
C GLN A 12 -20.42 -6.61 20.16
N ASP A 13 -21.35 -7.32 19.55
CA ASP A 13 -21.28 -8.78 19.41
C ASP A 13 -20.12 -9.18 18.49
N PHE A 14 -19.92 -8.48 17.38
CA PHE A 14 -18.79 -8.68 16.48
C PHE A 14 -17.45 -8.39 17.17
N LEU A 15 -17.35 -7.29 17.93
CA LEU A 15 -16.13 -6.94 18.68
C LEU A 15 -15.73 -7.98 19.72
N GLN A 16 -16.67 -8.84 20.15
CA GLN A 16 -16.43 -9.95 21.08
C GLN A 16 -16.22 -11.29 20.37
N SER A 17 -16.42 -11.34 19.05
CA SER A 17 -16.21 -12.54 18.24
C SER A 17 -14.76 -12.66 17.76
N GLU A 18 -14.30 -13.90 17.53
CA GLU A 18 -13.05 -14.17 16.80
C GLU A 18 -13.27 -14.30 15.28
N ASP A 19 -14.52 -14.18 14.82
CA ASP A 19 -14.89 -14.33 13.41
C ASP A 19 -14.51 -13.08 12.60
N CYS A 20 -14.27 -13.25 11.30
CA CYS A 20 -14.23 -12.10 10.41
C CYS A 20 -15.65 -11.54 10.20
N LEU A 21 -15.77 -10.27 9.82
CA LEU A 21 -17.08 -9.61 9.67
C LEU A 21 -18.03 -10.37 8.73
N TYR A 22 -17.49 -10.98 7.68
CA TYR A 22 -18.28 -11.79 6.76
C TYR A 22 -18.84 -13.05 7.44
N ASP A 23 -18.01 -13.80 8.16
CA ASP A 23 -18.42 -15.02 8.85
C ASP A 23 -19.39 -14.73 10.00
N PHE A 24 -19.15 -13.64 10.73
CA PHE A 24 -20.04 -13.13 11.76
C PHE A 24 -21.43 -12.81 11.19
N LEU A 25 -21.52 -12.01 10.12
CA LEU A 25 -22.82 -11.68 9.52
C LEU A 25 -23.49 -12.91 8.90
N LYS A 26 -22.69 -13.82 8.33
CA LYS A 26 -23.18 -15.07 7.74
C LYS A 26 -23.76 -16.03 8.77
N SER A 27 -23.23 -16.06 10.00
CA SER A 27 -23.77 -16.92 11.06
C SER A 27 -25.14 -16.46 11.57
N HIS A 28 -25.49 -15.20 11.33
CA HIS A 28 -26.76 -14.58 11.74
C HIS A 28 -27.85 -14.58 10.66
N VAL A 29 -27.57 -15.10 9.44
CA VAL A 29 -28.60 -15.38 8.43
C VAL A 29 -29.11 -16.83 8.54
N THR A 30 -30.38 -17.05 8.22
CA THR A 30 -30.99 -18.39 8.26
C THR A 30 -30.40 -19.33 7.21
N GLN A 31 -30.49 -20.65 7.42
CA GLN A 31 -30.04 -21.65 6.44
C GLN A 31 -30.67 -21.47 5.04
N VAL A 32 -31.91 -21.00 4.96
CA VAL A 32 -32.61 -20.72 3.71
C VAL A 32 -32.01 -19.51 2.99
N GLU A 33 -31.63 -18.48 3.74
CA GLU A 33 -30.93 -17.30 3.21
C GLU A 33 -29.49 -17.64 2.81
N GLN A 34 -28.79 -18.47 3.59
CA GLN A 34 -27.46 -18.98 3.23
C GLN A 34 -27.47 -19.75 1.91
N ALA A 35 -28.46 -20.63 1.71
CA ALA A 35 -28.63 -21.38 0.46
C ALA A 35 -28.91 -20.45 -0.73
N ARG A 36 -29.69 -19.38 -0.53
CA ARG A 36 -29.93 -18.34 -1.56
C ARG A 36 -28.68 -17.54 -1.89
N ILE A 37 -27.82 -17.25 -0.91
CA ILE A 37 -26.54 -16.56 -1.12
C ILE A 37 -25.56 -17.43 -1.91
N MET A 38 -25.55 -18.74 -1.67
CA MET A 38 -24.67 -19.67 -2.39
C MET A 38 -25.05 -19.84 -3.87
N ASP A 39 -26.31 -19.60 -4.23
CA ASP A 39 -26.83 -19.67 -5.60
C ASP A 39 -26.66 -18.34 -6.36
N ILE A 40 -26.04 -17.33 -5.74
CA ILE A 40 -25.68 -16.07 -6.41
C ILE A 40 -24.49 -16.35 -7.33
N ASN A 41 -24.78 -16.63 -8.59
CA ASN A 41 -23.77 -16.57 -9.64
C ASN A 41 -23.28 -15.13 -9.75
N VAL A 42 -21.96 -14.96 -9.69
CA VAL A 42 -21.30 -13.70 -10.04
C VAL A 42 -21.68 -13.40 -11.48
N SER A 43 -22.30 -12.25 -11.71
CA SER A 43 -22.66 -11.87 -13.08
C SER A 43 -21.39 -11.63 -13.90
N GLU A 44 -21.44 -11.90 -15.21
CA GLU A 44 -20.32 -11.58 -16.12
C GLU A 44 -19.91 -10.09 -16.01
N GLU A 45 -20.87 -9.20 -15.75
CA GLU A 45 -20.63 -7.78 -15.52
C GLU A 45 -19.78 -7.51 -14.26
N THR A 46 -20.05 -8.26 -13.18
CA THR A 46 -19.28 -8.17 -11.94
C THR A 46 -17.86 -8.71 -12.14
N GLU A 47 -17.69 -9.83 -12.84
CA GLU A 47 -16.35 -10.37 -13.17
C GLU A 47 -15.56 -9.39 -14.01
N THR A 48 -16.15 -8.87 -15.08
CA THR A 48 -15.54 -7.87 -15.97
C THR A 48 -15.12 -6.62 -15.18
N THR A 49 -15.94 -6.17 -14.23
CA THR A 49 -15.62 -5.03 -13.37
C THR A 49 -14.41 -5.32 -12.47
N VAL A 50 -14.37 -6.51 -11.85
CA VAL A 50 -13.24 -6.94 -11.01
C VAL A 50 -11.95 -7.01 -11.82
N GLU A 51 -12.00 -7.57 -13.02
CA GLU A 51 -10.84 -7.65 -13.91
C GLU A 51 -10.37 -6.27 -14.38
N TYR A 52 -11.30 -5.39 -14.74
CA TYR A 52 -11.00 -4.02 -15.11
C TYR A 52 -10.29 -3.26 -13.98
N VAL A 53 -10.77 -3.38 -12.74
CA VAL A 53 -10.13 -2.75 -11.57
C VAL A 53 -8.72 -3.32 -11.35
N LYS A 54 -8.53 -4.64 -11.49
CA LYS A 54 -7.19 -5.25 -11.39
C LYS A 54 -6.24 -4.75 -12.49
N ALA A 55 -6.72 -4.67 -13.73
CA ALA A 55 -5.94 -4.19 -14.86
C ALA A 55 -5.53 -2.72 -14.68
N ASN A 56 -6.43 -1.86 -14.19
CA ASN A 56 -6.14 -0.47 -13.89
C ASN A 56 -5.05 -0.32 -12.82
N ARG A 57 -5.11 -1.11 -11.72
CA ARG A 57 -4.06 -1.12 -10.70
C ARG A 57 -2.71 -1.51 -11.30
N ILE A 58 -2.67 -2.59 -12.09
CA ILE A 58 -1.43 -3.03 -12.76
C ILE A 58 -0.88 -1.93 -13.66
N ALA A 59 -1.74 -1.24 -14.43
CA ALA A 59 -1.34 -0.14 -15.30
C ALA A 59 -0.80 1.08 -14.52
N ALA A 60 -1.33 1.37 -13.34
CA ALA A 60 -0.84 2.45 -12.48
C ALA A 60 0.59 2.18 -12.00
N PHE A 61 0.87 0.96 -11.52
CA PHE A 61 2.24 0.56 -11.16
C PHE A 61 3.19 0.61 -12.34
N LYS A 62 2.78 0.12 -13.51
CA LYS A 62 3.60 0.19 -14.72
C LYS A 62 3.92 1.63 -15.11
N SER A 63 2.92 2.52 -15.08
CA SER A 63 3.12 3.94 -15.39
C SER A 63 4.09 4.61 -14.41
N PHE A 64 4.03 4.24 -13.12
CA PHE A 64 4.99 4.70 -12.12
C PHE A 64 6.41 4.17 -12.42
N GLU A 65 6.56 2.88 -12.72
CA GLU A 65 7.84 2.24 -13.01
C GLU A 65 8.48 2.74 -14.32
N GLU A 66 7.68 3.25 -15.26
CA GLU A 66 8.11 3.86 -16.52
C GLU A 66 8.25 5.39 -16.45
N SER A 67 7.94 6.00 -15.30
CA SER A 67 7.99 7.45 -15.14
C SER A 67 9.42 8.00 -15.34
N ALA A 68 9.51 9.16 -15.97
CA ALA A 68 10.80 9.79 -16.22
C ALA A 68 11.40 10.34 -14.92
N GLY A 69 12.70 10.14 -14.72
CA GLY A 69 13.44 10.66 -13.57
C GLY A 69 14.50 9.69 -13.09
N PHE A 70 14.96 9.91 -11.86
CA PHE A 70 15.89 9.05 -11.16
C PHE A 70 15.14 8.13 -10.21
N HIS A 71 15.23 6.83 -10.45
CA HIS A 71 14.60 5.80 -9.64
C HIS A 71 15.49 5.54 -8.42
N VAL A 72 14.99 5.86 -7.25
CA VAL A 72 15.66 5.65 -5.98
C VAL A 72 14.97 4.53 -5.24
N ILE A 73 15.71 3.44 -5.04
CA ILE A 73 15.29 2.25 -4.32
C ILE A 73 15.96 2.30 -2.96
N ILE A 74 15.16 2.44 -1.90
CA ILE A 74 15.62 2.51 -0.51
C ILE A 74 15.25 1.19 0.16
N GLU A 75 16.24 0.43 0.60
CA GLU A 75 16.08 -0.87 1.27
C GLU A 75 16.60 -0.78 2.70
N GLY A 76 15.87 -1.35 3.66
CA GLY A 76 16.23 -1.28 5.07
C GLY A 76 15.06 -1.54 6.01
N ILE A 77 15.22 -1.15 7.27
CA ILE A 77 14.14 -1.21 8.26
C ILE A 77 13.29 0.06 8.15
N ILE A 78 12.17 -0.03 7.44
CA ILE A 78 11.31 1.13 7.14
C ILE A 78 9.97 0.98 7.86
N ALA A 79 9.72 1.83 8.84
CA ALA A 79 8.43 1.86 9.53
C ALA A 79 7.50 2.87 8.85
N VAL A 80 6.38 2.40 8.30
CA VAL A 80 5.33 3.28 7.81
C VAL A 80 4.56 3.82 9.02
N LYS A 81 4.40 5.14 9.10
CA LYS A 81 3.76 5.84 10.22
C LYS A 81 2.37 6.33 9.87
N SER A 82 2.13 6.67 8.61
CA SER A 82 0.85 7.21 8.15
C SER A 82 0.71 7.01 6.65
N ILE A 83 -0.50 6.70 6.22
CA ILE A 83 -0.90 6.52 4.83
C ILE A 83 -2.25 7.21 4.61
N ASP A 84 -2.57 7.50 3.35
CA ASP A 84 -3.93 7.87 2.93
C ASP A 84 -4.58 6.67 2.20
N PRO A 85 -5.45 5.89 2.86
CA PRO A 85 -6.07 4.71 2.27
C PRO A 85 -6.91 5.00 1.02
N GLN A 86 -7.40 6.24 0.85
CA GLN A 86 -8.21 6.61 -0.31
C GLN A 86 -7.35 6.87 -1.55
N ASN A 87 -6.04 6.99 -1.39
CA ASN A 87 -5.12 7.42 -2.44
C ASN A 87 -4.01 6.39 -2.67
N ILE A 88 -4.38 5.10 -2.63
CA ILE A 88 -3.48 3.96 -2.79
C ILE A 88 -4.03 2.95 -3.78
N ASP A 89 -3.17 2.51 -4.69
CA ASP A 89 -3.38 1.27 -5.44
C ASP A 89 -2.62 0.12 -4.78
N ALA A 90 -3.34 -0.96 -4.47
CA ALA A 90 -2.77 -2.12 -3.80
C ALA A 90 -2.64 -3.31 -4.77
N LEU A 91 -1.44 -3.89 -4.81
CA LEU A 91 -1.16 -5.21 -5.36
C LEU A 91 -0.55 -6.09 -4.26
N PRO A 92 -0.62 -7.43 -4.37
CA PRO A 92 0.00 -8.31 -3.38
C PRO A 92 1.47 -7.93 -3.12
N GLY A 93 1.79 -7.62 -1.86
CA GLY A 93 3.13 -7.26 -1.40
C GLY A 93 3.62 -5.85 -1.74
N ARG A 94 2.79 -5.00 -2.36
CA ARG A 94 3.18 -3.62 -2.66
C ARG A 94 2.01 -2.63 -2.74
N LEU A 95 2.23 -1.41 -2.25
CA LEU A 95 1.28 -0.30 -2.29
C LEU A 95 1.89 0.84 -3.08
N LEU A 96 1.17 1.36 -4.06
CA LEU A 96 1.48 2.62 -4.74
C LEU A 96 0.71 3.73 -4.02
N HIS A 97 1.43 4.56 -3.26
CA HIS A 97 0.90 5.75 -2.63
C HIS A 97 1.01 6.90 -3.62
N HIS A 98 -0.10 7.50 -4.03
CA HIS A 98 -0.06 8.52 -5.10
C HIS A 98 0.46 9.88 -4.62
N ASN A 99 0.14 10.29 -3.40
CA ASN A 99 0.53 11.63 -2.91
C ASN A 99 1.14 11.67 -1.53
N TYR A 100 0.93 10.66 -0.68
CA TYR A 100 1.22 10.82 0.75
C TYR A 100 1.59 9.48 1.39
N VAL A 101 2.81 9.44 1.95
CA VAL A 101 3.18 8.46 2.97
C VAL A 101 4.16 9.10 3.95
N LYS A 102 3.96 8.82 5.24
CA LYS A 102 4.93 9.14 6.28
C LYS A 102 5.68 7.88 6.66
N VAL A 103 7.00 7.91 6.60
CA VAL A 103 7.87 6.79 6.97
C VAL A 103 8.90 7.22 7.98
N SER A 104 9.46 6.26 8.70
CA SER A 104 10.59 6.43 9.59
C SER A 104 11.70 5.48 9.19
N LEU A 105 12.89 6.05 9.04
CA LEU A 105 14.14 5.35 8.75
C LEU A 105 15.05 5.58 9.96
N GLY A 106 15.15 4.57 10.83
CA GLY A 106 15.80 4.73 12.13
C GLY A 106 15.09 5.74 13.03
N ILE A 107 15.78 6.84 13.37
CA ILE A 107 15.23 7.93 14.20
C ILE A 107 14.63 9.08 13.38
N ASP A 108 14.94 9.14 12.09
CA ASP A 108 14.50 10.22 11.22
C ASP A 108 13.13 9.86 10.62
N GLU A 109 12.24 10.84 10.53
CA GLU A 109 10.91 10.71 9.92
C GLU A 109 10.85 11.54 8.64
N PHE A 110 10.27 10.95 7.60
CA PHE A 110 10.14 11.55 6.29
C PHE A 110 8.68 11.57 5.87
N LEU A 111 8.23 12.73 5.42
CA LEU A 111 6.95 12.89 4.74
C LEU A 111 7.22 12.94 3.24
N ILE A 112 6.79 11.91 2.52
CA ILE A 112 6.95 11.83 1.07
C ILE A 112 5.62 12.28 0.46
N GLN A 113 5.65 13.46 -0.17
CA GLN A 113 4.45 14.10 -0.76
C GLN A 113 4.39 13.92 -2.29
N GLN A 114 4.63 12.71 -2.75
CA GLN A 114 4.71 12.35 -4.17
C GLN A 114 4.47 10.84 -4.35
N PRO A 115 4.28 10.36 -5.60
CA PRO A 115 4.15 8.94 -5.87
C PRO A 115 5.32 8.12 -5.33
N VAL A 116 5.02 7.05 -4.60
CA VAL A 116 6.00 6.11 -4.05
C VAL A 116 5.40 4.72 -3.94
N VAL A 117 6.20 3.70 -4.26
CA VAL A 117 5.83 2.32 -4.02
C VAL A 117 6.50 1.81 -2.74
N SER A 118 5.70 1.36 -1.77
CA SER A 118 6.20 0.61 -0.62
C SER A 118 6.00 -0.88 -0.83
N TYR A 119 7.02 -1.68 -0.54
CA TYR A 119 6.96 -3.13 -0.58
C TYR A 119 6.90 -3.66 0.86
N TYR A 120 6.03 -4.63 1.09
CA TYR A 120 5.82 -5.25 2.39
C TYR A 120 5.67 -6.76 2.22
N GLU A 121 6.04 -7.53 3.24
CA GLU A 121 5.85 -8.98 3.22
C GLU A 121 4.52 -9.37 3.86
N THR A 122 4.35 -9.03 5.13
CA THR A 122 3.19 -9.41 5.95
C THR A 122 2.51 -8.22 6.60
N ASP A 123 3.30 -7.27 7.11
CA ASP A 123 2.82 -6.09 7.83
C ASP A 123 2.98 -4.84 6.97
N LEU A 124 1.87 -4.23 6.55
CA LEU A 124 1.87 -3.02 5.73
C LEU A 124 2.53 -1.82 6.44
N TRP A 125 2.64 -1.87 7.78
CA TRP A 125 3.32 -0.85 8.56
C TRP A 125 4.84 -1.04 8.61
N LYS A 126 5.36 -2.14 8.02
CA LYS A 126 6.79 -2.47 7.92
C LYS A 126 7.15 -2.70 6.46
N ALA A 127 7.63 -1.65 5.81
CA ALA A 127 8.12 -1.77 4.46
C ALA A 127 9.54 -2.36 4.45
N SER A 128 9.80 -3.31 3.56
CA SER A 128 11.15 -3.81 3.29
C SER A 128 11.89 -2.92 2.30
N LYS A 129 11.15 -2.17 1.47
CA LYS A 129 11.68 -1.33 0.41
C LYS A 129 10.73 -0.19 0.07
N LEU A 130 11.29 0.97 -0.25
CA LEU A 130 10.59 2.05 -0.95
C LEU A 130 11.20 2.23 -2.34
N HIS A 131 10.36 2.47 -3.33
CA HIS A 131 10.78 2.93 -4.66
C HIS A 131 10.15 4.29 -4.89
N VAL A 132 10.99 5.31 -4.99
CA VAL A 132 10.62 6.69 -5.28
C VAL A 132 11.27 7.13 -6.59
N VAL A 133 10.62 8.01 -7.34
CA VAL A 133 11.21 8.63 -8.53
C VAL A 133 11.37 10.12 -8.28
N VAL A 134 12.59 10.63 -8.40
CA VAL A 134 12.92 12.05 -8.17
C VAL A 134 13.39 12.70 -9.47
N GLU A 135 13.02 13.96 -9.68
CA GLU A 135 13.33 14.68 -10.93
C GLU A 135 14.83 14.96 -11.08
N LYS A 136 15.51 15.31 -9.98
CA LYS A 136 16.92 15.64 -9.96
C LYS A 136 17.75 14.48 -9.43
N ARG A 137 18.96 14.34 -9.96
CA ARG A 137 19.90 13.31 -9.53
C ARG A 137 20.15 13.45 -8.01
N PRO A 138 20.05 12.36 -7.24
CA PRO A 138 20.39 12.36 -5.81
C PRO A 138 21.78 12.97 -5.55
N VAL A 139 21.87 13.83 -4.54
CA VAL A 139 23.14 14.47 -4.15
C VAL A 139 23.76 13.68 -3.00
N LEU A 140 24.96 13.17 -3.24
CA LEU A 140 25.67 12.24 -2.34
C LEU A 140 26.77 13.00 -1.60
N SER A 141 26.82 12.89 -0.27
CA SER A 141 27.83 13.55 0.57
C SER A 141 28.22 12.69 1.77
N GLY A 142 29.10 11.72 1.56
CA GLY A 142 29.46 10.73 2.58
C GLY A 142 28.30 9.77 2.82
N GLU A 143 27.91 9.58 4.07
CA GLU A 143 26.75 8.76 4.49
C GLU A 143 25.41 9.51 4.40
N ARG A 144 25.35 10.54 3.56
CA ARG A 144 24.18 11.38 3.38
C ARG A 144 23.77 11.44 1.93
N VAL A 145 22.46 11.32 1.72
CA VAL A 145 21.83 11.43 0.40
C VAL A 145 20.71 12.45 0.48
N THR A 146 20.78 13.48 -0.34
CA THR A 146 19.70 14.45 -0.48
C THR A 146 18.86 14.10 -1.71
N LEU A 147 17.57 13.92 -1.49
CA LEU A 147 16.57 13.64 -2.51
C LEU A 147 15.68 14.86 -2.68
N ASP A 148 15.58 15.36 -3.92
CA ASP A 148 14.72 16.49 -4.26
C ASP A 148 13.26 16.16 -3.92
N GLY A 149 12.57 17.07 -3.24
CA GLY A 149 11.18 16.87 -2.81
C GLY A 149 10.98 16.04 -1.53
N ILE A 150 12.03 15.39 -0.99
CA ILE A 150 11.91 14.52 0.20
C ILE A 150 12.78 15.02 1.35
N GLY A 151 14.04 15.40 1.08
CA GLY A 151 14.99 15.88 2.09
C GLY A 151 16.30 15.10 2.14
N GLU A 152 17.06 15.34 3.21
CA GLU A 152 18.35 14.67 3.47
C GLU A 152 18.14 13.42 4.32
N MET A 153 18.59 12.28 3.83
CA MET A 153 18.66 11.02 4.56
C MET A 153 20.09 10.78 5.04
N ARG A 154 20.23 10.31 6.28
CA ARG A 154 21.51 10.04 6.94
C ARG A 154 21.70 8.53 7.14
N GLY A 155 22.95 8.10 7.30
CA GLY A 155 23.28 6.67 7.47
C GLY A 155 23.05 5.86 6.20
N VAL A 156 23.01 6.52 5.04
CA VAL A 156 22.69 5.87 3.78
C VAL A 156 23.98 5.43 3.09
N HIS A 157 24.02 4.17 2.69
CA HIS A 157 25.09 3.62 1.86
C HIS A 157 24.58 3.31 0.44
N ILE A 158 25.32 3.75 -0.57
CA ILE A 158 25.00 3.42 -1.96
C ILE A 158 25.49 2.01 -2.23
N PHE A 159 24.58 1.13 -2.58
CA PHE A 159 24.91 -0.23 -2.99
C PHE A 159 25.21 -0.31 -4.50
N LYS A 160 24.41 0.40 -5.31
CA LYS A 160 24.55 0.39 -6.78
C LYS A 160 24.00 1.68 -7.39
N GLU A 161 24.72 2.20 -8.37
CA GLU A 161 24.25 3.24 -9.29
C GLU A 161 24.37 2.72 -10.72
N ASN A 162 23.27 2.77 -11.49
CA ASN A 162 23.27 2.37 -12.90
C ASN A 162 22.38 3.31 -13.71
N GLY A 163 23.00 4.25 -14.42
CA GLY A 163 22.29 5.29 -15.16
C GLY A 163 21.39 6.10 -14.23
N ASN A 164 20.08 5.95 -14.38
CA ASN A 164 19.10 6.68 -13.58
C ASN A 164 18.61 5.92 -12.34
N ILE A 165 19.17 4.75 -12.03
CA ILE A 165 18.74 3.93 -10.89
C ILE A 165 19.78 4.01 -9.77
N PHE A 166 19.32 4.35 -8.56
CA PHE A 166 20.08 4.41 -7.32
C PHE A 166 19.52 3.39 -6.33
N GLN A 167 20.36 2.47 -5.86
CA GLN A 167 20.04 1.54 -4.77
C GLN A 167 20.75 1.99 -3.50
N LEU A 168 19.94 2.35 -2.51
CA LEU A 168 20.33 2.90 -1.23
C LEU A 168 19.98 1.91 -0.12
N TYR A 169 20.90 1.71 0.80
CA TYR A 169 20.70 0.92 2.01
C TYR A 169 20.69 1.81 3.24
N VAL A 170 19.71 1.62 4.13
CA VAL A 170 19.46 2.42 5.34
C VAL A 170 19.22 1.57 6.58
#